data_AF-A0A972CAN5-F1
#
_entry.id   AF-A0A972CAN5-F1
#
_cell.length_a   1.000
_cell.length_b   1.000
_cell.length_c   1.000
_cell.angle_alpha   90.00
_cell.angle_beta   90.00
_cell.angle_gamma   90.00
#
_symmetry.space_group_name_H-M   'P 1'
#
loop_
_entity.id
_entity.type
_entity.pdbx_description
1 polymer ?
#
loop_
_entity_poly.entity_id
_entity_poly.type
_entity_poly.pdbx_seq_one_letter_code
_entity_poly.pdbx_strand_id
1 'polypeptide(L)' 'MEERVIMAGFGGQGVMAMGQLLTYAGMLENKHVSWLPSYGPEMRGGTANCSVVV' A
#
# COMPACT_ATOMS: atom_id res chain seq x y z
N MET A 1 -12.02 3.78 -14.83
CA MET A 1 -12.58 4.01 -13.49
C MET A 1 -11.39 4.06 -12.57
N GLU A 2 -11.24 5.13 -11.80
CA GLU A 2 -10.12 5.30 -10.87
C GLU A 2 -10.50 4.64 -9.54
N GLU A 3 -9.68 3.69 -9.09
CA GLU A 3 -9.92 2.96 -7.84
C GLU A 3 -8.93 3.41 -6.77
N ARG A 4 -9.44 3.75 -5.58
CA ARG A 4 -8.63 4.22 -4.45
C ARG A 4 -8.75 3.27 -3.29
N VAL A 5 -7.63 2.67 -2.90
CA VAL A 5 -7.55 1.70 -1.80
C VAL A 5 -6.65 2.26 -0.70
N ILE A 6 -7.14 2.25 0.53
CA ILE A 6 -6.36 2.58 1.72
C ILE A 6 -6.27 1.33 2.59
N MET A 7 -5.05 0.97 2.95
CA MET A 7 -4.76 -0.12 3.88
C MET A 7 -4.06 0.45 5.10
N ALA A 8 -4.53 0.10 6.30
CA ALA A 8 -4.00 0.60 7.56
C ALA A 8 -3.86 -0.53 8.59
N GLY A 9 -2.87 -0.39 9.46
CA GLY A 9 -2.61 -1.34 10.54
C GLY A 9 -1.34 -0.98 11.30
N PHE A 10 -0.68 -2.00 11.83
CA PHE A 10 0.56 -1.84 12.59
C PHE A 10 1.78 -2.35 11.81
N GLY A 11 2.93 -1.73 12.03
CA GLY A 11 4.21 -2.13 11.45
C GLY A 11 4.52 -3.59 11.77
N GLY A 12 4.90 -4.35 10.75
CA GLY A 12 5.16 -5.79 10.84
C GLY A 12 3.95 -6.71 10.61
N GLN A 13 2.77 -6.18 10.27
CA GLN A 13 1.57 -6.98 9.95
C GLN A 13 1.30 -7.13 8.44
N GLY A 14 2.21 -6.67 7.57
CA GLY A 14 2.10 -6.85 6.11
C GLY A 14 1.35 -5.74 5.34
N VAL A 15 0.97 -4.63 5.99
CA VAL A 15 0.24 -3.51 5.34
C VAL A 15 0.95 -2.97 4.09
N MET A 16 2.27 -2.78 4.16
CA MET A 16 3.04 -2.31 3.00
C MET A 16 3.09 -3.36 1.88
N ALA A 17 3.27 -4.62 2.25
CA ALA A 17 3.36 -5.73 1.29
C ALA A 17 2.05 -5.90 0.52
N MET A 18 0.89 -5.75 1.17
CA MET A 18 -0.41 -5.78 0.51
C MET A 18 -0.54 -4.67 -0.55
N GLY A 19 -0.16 -3.44 -0.20
CA GLY A 19 -0.21 -2.31 -1.15
C GLY A 19 0.74 -2.50 -2.34
N GLN A 20 1.95 -3.00 -2.11
CA GLN A 20 2.88 -3.33 -3.18
C GLN A 20 2.33 -4.44 -4.09
N LEU A 21 1.71 -5.48 -3.52
CA LEU A 21 1.14 -6.59 -4.29
C LEU A 21 0.01 -6.11 -5.22
N LEU A 22 -0.89 -5.25 -4.73
CA LEU A 22 -1.93 -4.64 -5.56
C LEU A 22 -1.33 -3.75 -6.67
N THR A 23 -0.29 -2.98 -6.35
CA THR A 23 0.42 -2.13 -7.31
C THR A 23 1.04 -2.96 -8.42
N TYR A 24 1.75 -4.05 -8.09
CA TYR A 24 2.34 -4.94 -9.08
C TYR A 24 1.27 -5.64 -9.93
N ALA A 25 0.17 -6.08 -9.34
CA ALA A 25 -0.95 -6.64 -10.09
C ALA A 25 -1.50 -5.64 -11.12
N GLY A 26 -1.71 -4.37 -10.72
CA GLY A 26 -2.14 -3.32 -11.63
C GLY A 26 -1.12 -3.04 -12.75
N MET A 27 0.19 -3.04 -12.45
CA MET A 27 1.24 -2.90 -13.47
C MET A 27 1.25 -4.06 -14.46
N LEU A 28 1.06 -5.31 -14.00
CA LEU A 28 0.98 -6.50 -14.87
C LEU A 28 -0.24 -6.44 -15.81
N GLU A 29 -1.32 -5.81 -15.38
CA GLU A 29 -2.50 -5.52 -16.20
C GLU A 29 -2.35 -4.26 -17.07
N ASN A 30 -1.15 -3.66 -17.16
CA ASN A 30 -0.86 -2.41 -17.87
C ASN A 30 -1.71 -1.21 -17.42
N LYS A 31 -2.10 -1.17 -16.14
CA LYS A 31 -2.81 -0.02 -15.53
C LYS A 31 -1.84 1.02 -14.98
N HIS A 32 -2.30 2.25 -14.89
CA HIS A 32 -1.55 3.34 -14.26
C HIS A 32 -1.76 3.32 -12.76
N VAL A 33 -0.73 2.93 -12.01
CA VAL A 33 -0.83 2.80 -10.56
C VAL A 33 0.06 3.80 -9.83
N SER A 34 -0.39 4.24 -8.66
CA SER A 34 0.38 5.01 -7.70
C SER A 34 0.31 4.37 -6.32
N TRP A 35 1.44 4.26 -5.63
CA TRP A 35 1.52 3.70 -4.29
C TRP A 35 2.25 4.66 -3.34
N LEU A 36 1.56 5.08 -2.28
CA LEU A 36 2.09 5.99 -1.28
C LEU A 36 2.06 5.31 0.11
N PRO A 37 3.22 4.88 0.63
CA PRO A 37 3.32 4.41 2.01
C PRO A 37 3.43 5.57 3.01
N SER A 38 2.92 5.37 4.21
CA SER A 38 3.08 6.27 5.36
C SER A 38 3.23 5.44 6.64
N TYR A 39 4.39 5.54 7.28
CA TYR A 39 4.70 4.88 8.55
C TYR A 39 5.64 5.75 9.38
N GLY A 40 5.55 5.63 10.70
CA GLY A 40 6.46 6.29 11.64
C GLY A 40 7.85 5.63 11.68
N PRO A 41 8.81 6.20 12.44
CA PRO A 41 10.14 5.62 12.62
C PRO A 41 10.11 4.22 13.26
N GLU A 42 8.99 3.82 13.87
CA GLU A 42 8.79 2.50 14.44
C GLU A 42 8.63 1.44 13.32
N MET A 43 9.74 0.79 12.96
CA MET A 43 9.75 -0.30 11.97
C MET A 43 8.78 -1.46 12.32
N ARG A 44 8.37 -1.59 13.60
CA ARG A 44 7.39 -2.58 14.08
C ARG A 44 6.53 -1.96 15.19
N GLY A 45 5.23 -2.29 15.20
CA GLY A 45 4.30 -1.89 16.26
C GLY A 45 3.78 -0.45 16.18
N GLY A 46 4.40 0.44 15.40
CA GLY A 46 3.85 1.76 15.08
C GLY A 46 2.72 1.69 14.05
N THR A 47 1.96 2.78 13.90
CA THR A 47 0.92 2.88 12.87
C THR A 47 1.57 2.90 11.48
N ALA A 48 1.07 2.06 10.59
CA ALA A 48 1.50 1.98 9.21
C ALA A 48 0.27 1.96 8.30
N ASN A 49 0.29 2.79 7.25
CA ASN A 49 -0.75 2.83 6.24
C ASN A 49 -0.15 2.98 4.84
N CYS A 50 -0.87 2.55 3.82
CA CYS A 50 -0.53 2.85 2.45
C CYS A 50 -1.79 3.14 1.63
N SER A 51 -1.65 4.03 0.66
CA SER A 51 -2.68 4.37 -0.31
C SER A 51 -2.23 3.87 -1.69
N VAL A 52 -3.12 3.17 -2.38
CA VAL A 52 -2.95 2.75 -3.77
C VAL A 52 -4.04 3.43 -4.60
N VAL A 53 -3.66 4.00 -5.73
CA VAL A 53 -4.57 4.47 -6.78
C VAL A 53 -4.28 3.68 -8.05
N VAL A 54 -5.31 3.14 -8.70
CA VAL A 54 -5.23 2.32 -9.93
C VAL A 54 -6.10 2.93 -11.03
#